data_AF-A0A7S4C5J1-F1
#
_entry.id   AF-A0A7S4C5J1-F1
#
_cell.length_a   1.000
_cell.length_b   1.000
_cell.length_c   1.000
_cell.angle_alpha   90.00
_cell.angle_beta   90.00
_cell.angle_gamma   90.00
#
_symmetry.space_group_name_H-M   'P 1'
#
loop_
_entity.id
_entity.type
_entity.pdbx_description
1 polymer ?
#
loop_
_entity_poly.entity_id
_entity_poly.type
_entity_poly.pdbx_seq_one_letter_code
_entity_poly.pdbx_strand_id
1 'polypeptide(L)'
;MLERNRQRAKSLLISSRLADSIVSSPSWRTSLKRSGAAVGEHQLHGASGTPSRAQQLTQVLRAAIINGAAMYNANDFDGCLRLFKQTAESVIAATGSAAVSTALRTASEVSETMQHRIWALRSSFDKLLDDWEAESLKW
;
A
#
# COMPACT_ATOMS: atom_id res chain seq x y z
N MET A 1 43.95 -20.65 -4.35
CA MET A 1 42.62 -20.66 -5.01
C MET A 1 41.46 -20.36 -4.04
N LEU A 2 41.70 -19.98 -2.77
CA LEU A 2 40.66 -19.67 -1.78
C LEU A 2 40.31 -18.18 -1.62
N GLU A 3 41.17 -17.24 -2.04
CA GLU A 3 40.96 -15.82 -1.72
C GLU A 3 39.96 -15.08 -2.63
N ARG A 4 39.69 -15.61 -3.83
CA ARG A 4 38.72 -14.98 -4.77
C ARG A 4 37.25 -15.20 -4.38
N ASN A 5 36.96 -16.19 -3.54
CA ASN A 5 35.58 -16.44 -3.09
C ASN A 5 35.15 -15.54 -1.92
N ARG A 6 36.10 -14.92 -1.22
CA ARG A 6 35.82 -14.05 -0.08
C ARG A 6 35.36 -12.64 -0.49
N GLN A 7 35.70 -12.20 -1.70
CA GLN A 7 35.26 -10.89 -2.21
C GLN A 7 33.86 -10.90 -2.83
N ARG A 8 33.38 -12.05 -3.34
CA ARG A 8 31.98 -12.17 -3.80
C ARG A 8 30.97 -12.21 -2.64
N ALA A 9 31.35 -12.75 -1.49
CA ALA A 9 30.51 -12.77 -0.29
C ALA A 9 30.32 -11.37 0.34
N LYS A 10 31.24 -10.43 0.12
CA LYS A 10 31.13 -9.07 0.68
C LYS A 10 30.25 -8.13 -0.16
N SER A 11 30.06 -8.41 -1.45
CA SER A 11 29.23 -7.56 -2.31
C SER A 11 27.73 -7.81 -2.17
N LEU A 12 27.32 -8.98 -1.65
CA LEU A 12 25.91 -9.30 -1.41
C LEU A 12 25.40 -8.81 -0.03
N LEU A 13 26.29 -8.33 0.84
CA LEU A 13 25.94 -7.87 2.20
C LEU A 13 25.71 -6.35 2.31
N ILE A 14 26.00 -5.58 1.26
CA ILE A 14 25.81 -4.12 1.27
C ILE A 14 24.45 -3.70 0.69
N SER A 15 23.80 -4.54 -0.12
CA SER A 15 22.45 -4.26 -0.64
C SER A 15 21.31 -4.64 0.32
N SER A 16 21.61 -5.26 1.47
CA SER A 16 20.58 -5.73 2.42
C SER A 16 20.11 -4.66 3.42
N ARG A 17 20.84 -3.56 3.59
CA ARG A 17 20.58 -2.61 4.69
C ARG A 17 19.49 -1.56 4.43
N LEU A 18 18.89 -1.54 3.24
CA LEU A 18 17.72 -0.69 2.95
C LEU A 18 16.39 -1.47 2.93
N ALA A 19 16.42 -2.81 2.97
CA ALA A 19 15.21 -3.64 2.96
C ALA A 19 14.72 -4.01 4.38
N ASP A 20 15.61 -4.02 5.37
CA ASP A 20 15.29 -4.50 6.73
C ASP A 20 14.47 -3.52 7.58
N SER A 21 14.45 -2.22 7.24
CA SER A 21 13.73 -1.24 8.09
C SER A 21 12.23 -1.17 7.84
N ILE A 22 11.69 -1.90 6.86
CA ILE A 22 10.25 -1.89 6.51
C ILE A 22 9.53 -3.13 7.09
N VAL A 23 10.27 -4.18 7.48
CA VAL A 23 9.72 -5.41 8.07
C VAL A 23 9.67 -5.31 9.60
N SER A 24 9.05 -4.26 10.13
CA SER A 24 8.54 -4.32 11.50
C SER A 24 7.14 -4.92 11.47
N SER A 25 7.04 -6.19 11.87
CA SER A 25 5.76 -6.88 12.03
C SER A 25 4.85 -6.09 12.99
N PRO A 26 3.57 -5.85 12.66
CA PRO A 26 2.89 -4.65 13.14
C PRO A 26 2.06 -4.87 14.42
N SER A 27 2.01 -3.82 15.23
CA SER A 27 1.23 -3.67 16.46
C SER A 27 -0.30 -3.61 16.27
N TRP A 28 -0.84 -3.79 15.06
CA TRP A 28 -2.30 -3.72 14.82
C TRP A 28 -3.05 -5.04 14.95
N ARG A 29 -2.35 -6.17 15.23
CA ARG A 29 -2.98 -7.50 15.45
C ARG A 29 -4.05 -7.51 16.56
N THR A 30 -4.13 -6.47 17.39
CA THR A 30 -5.08 -6.34 18.50
C THR A 30 -6.15 -5.26 18.33
N SER A 31 -6.22 -4.53 17.21
CA SER A 31 -7.19 -3.44 17.05
C SER A 31 -8.27 -3.74 16.02
N LEU A 32 -9.01 -4.84 16.23
CA LEU A 32 -10.30 -5.09 15.57
C LEU A 32 -11.41 -5.35 16.60
N LYS A 33 -11.40 -4.60 17.71
CA LYS A 33 -12.47 -4.58 18.73
C LYS A 33 -12.75 -3.16 19.26
N ARG A 34 -13.19 -2.27 18.38
CA ARG A 34 -14.08 -1.11 18.61
C ARG A 34 -14.18 -0.44 17.23
N SER A 35 -15.31 -0.45 16.54
CA SER A 35 -16.49 0.28 16.95
C SER A 35 -17.72 -0.29 16.24
N GLY A 36 -18.58 -0.97 16.99
CA GLY A 36 -20.02 -0.79 16.81
C GLY A 36 -20.38 0.51 17.51
N ALA A 37 -20.62 1.58 16.75
CA ALA A 37 -21.18 2.82 17.26
C ALA A 37 -21.97 3.49 16.13
N ALA A 38 -23.29 3.38 16.27
CA ALA A 38 -24.33 4.28 15.78
C ALA A 38 -24.13 4.89 14.38
N VAL A 39 -24.90 4.37 13.42
CA VAL A 39 -25.39 5.15 12.28
C VAL A 39 -26.24 6.28 12.86
N GLY A 40 -25.61 7.43 13.10
CA GLY A 40 -26.29 8.69 13.34
C GLY A 40 -26.50 9.36 12.00
N GLU A 41 -27.72 9.29 11.49
CA GLU A 41 -28.18 10.11 10.36
C GLU A 41 -28.17 11.59 10.80
N HIS A 42 -27.04 12.27 10.61
CA HIS A 42 -27.01 13.73 10.59
C HIS A 42 -26.95 14.19 9.14
N GLN A 43 -28.13 14.63 8.70
CA GLN A 43 -28.39 15.33 7.46
C GLN A 43 -27.55 16.60 7.38
N LEU A 44 -26.57 16.62 6.46
CA LEU A 44 -25.96 17.84 5.94
C LEU A 44 -26.39 18.01 4.48
N HIS A 45 -27.42 18.84 4.30
CA HIS A 45 -27.69 19.51 3.04
C HIS A 45 -26.45 20.33 2.62
N GLY A 46 -26.00 20.16 1.38
CA GLY A 46 -25.17 21.17 0.71
C GLY A 46 -23.77 20.73 0.27
N ALA A 47 -23.69 19.78 -0.66
CA ALA A 47 -22.67 19.80 -1.72
C ALA A 47 -23.13 18.86 -2.85
N SER A 48 -23.84 19.39 -3.85
CA SER A 48 -23.94 18.73 -5.16
C SER A 48 -22.61 18.88 -5.90
N GLY A 49 -21.54 18.38 -5.30
CA GLY A 49 -20.21 18.34 -5.89
C GLY A 49 -19.89 16.90 -6.25
N THR A 50 -19.68 16.61 -7.53
CA THR A 50 -19.04 15.36 -7.93
C THR A 50 -17.67 15.30 -7.25
N PRO A 51 -17.33 14.21 -6.54
CA PRO A 51 -16.04 14.11 -5.85
C PRO A 51 -14.91 14.29 -6.86
N SER A 52 -13.85 14.99 -6.47
CA SER A 52 -12.67 15.16 -7.31
C SER A 52 -12.05 13.79 -7.62
N ARG A 53 -11.30 13.70 -8.72
CA ARG A 53 -10.63 12.44 -9.08
C ARG A 53 -9.70 11.96 -7.97
N ALA A 54 -8.98 12.87 -7.31
CA ALA A 54 -8.13 12.54 -6.16
C ALA A 54 -8.96 11.93 -5.02
N GLN A 55 -10.09 12.55 -4.66
CA GLN A 55 -10.99 12.00 -3.63
C GLN A 55 -11.52 10.61 -3.99
N GLN A 56 -11.90 10.39 -5.26
CA GLN A 56 -12.34 9.07 -5.73
C GLN A 56 -11.23 8.02 -5.58
N LEU A 57 -9.99 8.34 -5.98
CA LEU A 57 -8.86 7.43 -5.87
C LEU A 57 -8.46 7.16 -4.41
N THR A 58 -8.51 8.17 -3.54
CA THR A 58 -8.32 8.01 -2.10
C THR A 58 -9.30 6.98 -1.53
N GLN A 59 -10.58 7.04 -1.91
CA GLN A 59 -11.57 6.08 -1.44
C GLN A 59 -11.32 4.66 -1.97
N VAL A 60 -10.90 4.54 -3.23
CA VAL A 60 -10.52 3.25 -3.83
C VAL A 60 -9.35 2.62 -3.07
N LEU A 61 -8.29 3.38 -2.79
CA LEU A 61 -7.14 2.90 -2.03
C LEU A 61 -7.50 2.49 -0.60
N ARG A 62 -8.28 3.30 0.12
CA ARG A 62 -8.73 3.00 1.48
C ARG A 62 -9.58 1.72 1.52
N ALA A 63 -10.50 1.57 0.58
CA ALA A 63 -11.32 0.37 0.48
C ALA A 63 -10.47 -0.88 0.19
N ALA A 64 -9.49 -0.78 -0.70
CA ALA A 64 -8.57 -1.88 -0.97
C ALA A 64 -7.79 -2.27 0.29
N ILE A 65 -7.22 -1.31 1.03
CA ILE A 65 -6.46 -1.57 2.26
C ILE A 65 -7.31 -2.32 3.30
N ILE A 66 -8.55 -1.89 3.52
CA ILE A 66 -9.46 -2.53 4.48
C ILE A 66 -9.77 -3.98 4.07
N ASN A 67 -10.18 -4.19 2.83
CA ASN A 67 -10.54 -5.53 2.34
C ASN A 67 -9.32 -6.46 2.25
N GLY A 68 -8.19 -5.94 1.78
CA GLY A 68 -6.93 -6.68 1.70
C GLY A 68 -6.39 -7.07 3.07
N ALA A 69 -6.53 -6.20 4.08
CA ALA A 69 -6.15 -6.53 5.45
C ALA A 69 -7.00 -7.69 6.01
N ALA A 70 -8.30 -7.72 5.72
CA ALA A 70 -9.17 -8.84 6.12
C ALA A 70 -8.73 -10.17 5.48
N MET A 71 -8.45 -10.17 4.18
CA MET A 71 -7.93 -11.35 3.45
C MET A 71 -6.59 -11.83 4.02
N TYR A 72 -5.66 -10.90 4.25
CA TYR A 72 -4.36 -11.22 4.84
C TYR A 72 -4.49 -11.88 6.21
N ASN A 73 -5.37 -11.36 7.07
CA ASN A 73 -5.63 -11.92 8.41
C ASN A 73 -6.26 -13.32 8.36
N ALA A 74 -7.02 -13.60 7.30
CA ALA A 74 -7.55 -14.93 7.02
C ALA A 74 -6.52 -15.88 6.39
N ASN A 75 -5.27 -15.44 6.21
CA ASN A 75 -4.20 -16.12 5.46
C ASN A 75 -4.50 -16.32 3.96
N ASP A 76 -5.47 -15.60 3.41
CA ASP A 76 -5.71 -15.52 1.96
C ASP A 76 -4.75 -14.49 1.34
N PHE A 77 -3.48 -14.86 1.25
CA PHE A 77 -2.44 -14.00 0.69
C PHE A 77 -2.59 -13.83 -0.83
N ASP A 78 -3.08 -14.85 -1.53
CA ASP A 78 -3.26 -14.79 -2.98
C ASP A 78 -4.40 -13.83 -3.35
N GLY A 79 -5.55 -13.92 -2.67
CA GLY A 79 -6.65 -12.97 -2.82
C GLY A 79 -6.23 -11.55 -2.46
N CYS A 80 -5.50 -11.38 -1.35
CA CYS A 80 -4.97 -10.08 -0.94
C CYS A 80 -4.04 -9.45 -2.00
N LEU A 81 -3.06 -10.21 -2.51
CA LEU A 81 -2.13 -9.72 -3.53
C LEU A 81 -2.85 -9.39 -4.84
N ARG A 82 -3.81 -10.23 -5.26
CA ARG A 82 -4.61 -10.02 -6.46
C ARG A 82 -5.41 -8.71 -6.38
N LEU A 83 -6.09 -8.49 -5.25
CA LEU A 83 -6.83 -7.25 -5.00
C LEU A 83 -5.92 -6.02 -5.07
N PHE A 84 -4.76 -6.06 -4.41
CA PHE A 84 -3.83 -4.93 -4.44
C PHE A 84 -3.26 -4.68 -5.84
N LYS A 85 -2.94 -5.72 -6.62
CA LYS A 85 -2.49 -5.55 -8.00
C LYS A 85 -3.54 -4.90 -8.89
N GLN A 86 -4.79 -5.38 -8.84
CA GLN A 86 -5.90 -4.81 -9.62
C GLN A 86 -6.18 -3.36 -9.22
N THR A 87 -6.09 -3.06 -7.92
CA THR A 87 -6.22 -1.69 -7.41
C THR A 87 -5.09 -0.81 -7.95
N ALA A 88 -3.85 -1.29 -7.89
CA ALA A 88 -2.69 -0.56 -8.41
C ALA A 88 -2.84 -0.26 -9.90
N GLU A 89 -3.21 -1.24 -10.72
CA GLU A 89 -3.46 -1.06 -12.16
C GLU A 89 -4.53 0.00 -12.43
N SER A 90 -5.63 -0.03 -11.66
CA SER A 90 -6.71 0.96 -11.76
C SER A 90 -6.23 2.37 -11.42
N VAL A 91 -5.43 2.53 -10.37
CA VAL A 91 -4.85 3.82 -9.97
C VAL A 91 -3.85 4.33 -11.01
N ILE A 92 -3.02 3.45 -11.56
CA ILE A 92 -2.08 3.81 -12.64
C ILE A 92 -2.84 4.35 -13.84
N ALA A 93 -3.86 3.62 -14.30
CA ALA A 93 -4.68 4.02 -15.45
C ALA A 93 -5.41 5.34 -15.20
N ALA A 94 -5.90 5.57 -13.98
CA ALA A 94 -6.67 6.75 -13.63
C ALA A 94 -5.82 8.01 -13.40
N THR A 95 -4.59 7.87 -12.91
CA THR A 95 -3.69 9.00 -12.63
C THR A 95 -2.89 9.43 -13.84
N GLY A 96 -2.47 8.49 -14.69
CA GLY A 96 -1.55 8.75 -15.81
C GLY A 96 -0.15 9.21 -15.37
N SER A 97 0.16 9.20 -14.07
CA SER A 97 1.43 9.68 -13.53
C SER A 97 2.52 8.63 -13.67
N ALA A 98 3.61 8.98 -14.36
CA ALA A 98 4.76 8.09 -14.52
C ALA A 98 5.42 7.74 -13.17
N ALA A 99 5.42 8.68 -12.21
CA ALA A 99 5.94 8.45 -10.87
C ALA A 99 5.09 7.41 -10.10
N VAL A 100 3.77 7.59 -10.09
CA VAL A 100 2.82 6.65 -9.47
C VAL A 100 2.92 5.27 -10.14
N SER A 101 2.98 5.24 -11.47
CA SER A 101 3.14 4.00 -12.23
C SER A 101 4.42 3.25 -11.90
N THR A 102 5.54 3.97 -11.76
CA THR A 102 6.83 3.36 -11.45
C THR A 102 6.83 2.81 -10.03
N ALA A 103 6.34 3.59 -9.06
CA ALA A 103 6.27 3.19 -7.67
C ALA A 103 5.43 1.91 -7.48
N LEU A 104 4.22 1.88 -8.04
CA LEU A 104 3.29 0.75 -7.88
C LEU A 104 3.73 -0.52 -8.62
N ARG A 105 4.29 -0.40 -9.83
CA ARG A 105 4.83 -1.57 -10.55
C ARG A 105 6.03 -2.16 -9.82
N THR A 106 6.98 -1.30 -9.41
CA THR A 106 8.16 -1.72 -8.65
C THR A 106 7.75 -2.44 -7.37
N ALA A 107 6.81 -1.88 -6.60
CA ALA A 107 6.31 -2.50 -5.37
C ALA A 107 5.73 -3.91 -5.59
N SER A 108 5.11 -4.15 -6.76
CA SER A 108 4.52 -5.45 -7.10
C SER A 108 5.54 -6.52 -7.51
N GLU A 109 6.75 -6.12 -7.88
CA GLU A 109 7.78 -6.97 -8.50
C GLU A 109 9.04 -7.14 -7.65
N VAL A 110 9.33 -6.20 -6.75
CA VAL A 110 10.62 -6.08 -6.03
C VAL A 110 10.97 -7.25 -5.12
N SER A 111 10.02 -8.10 -4.73
CA SER A 111 10.27 -9.18 -3.77
C SER A 111 9.96 -10.57 -4.30
N GLU A 112 10.65 -11.57 -3.74
CA GLU A 112 10.49 -12.99 -4.07
C GLU A 112 9.26 -13.61 -3.42
N THR A 113 8.86 -13.11 -2.24
CA THR A 113 7.70 -13.66 -1.51
C THR A 113 6.43 -12.85 -1.76
N MET A 114 5.31 -13.55 -1.75
CA MET A 114 3.98 -12.95 -1.89
C MET A 114 3.70 -11.95 -0.76
N GLN A 115 4.05 -12.29 0.48
CA GLN A 115 3.81 -11.43 1.64
C GLN A 115 4.58 -10.11 1.54
N HIS A 116 5.84 -10.13 1.10
CA HIS A 116 6.60 -8.91 0.91
C HIS A 116 6.03 -8.04 -0.22
N ARG A 117 5.54 -8.64 -1.31
CA ARG A 117 4.85 -7.88 -2.37
C ARG A 117 3.57 -7.20 -1.87
N ILE A 118 2.79 -7.89 -1.04
CA ILE A 118 1.60 -7.33 -0.39
C ILE A 118 1.98 -6.11 0.47
N TRP A 119 3.01 -6.26 1.30
CA TRP A 119 3.49 -5.18 2.16
C TRP A 119 4.03 -3.99 1.36
N ALA A 120 4.83 -4.23 0.32
CA ALA A 120 5.35 -3.18 -0.54
C ALA A 120 4.23 -2.40 -1.25
N LEU A 121 3.21 -3.11 -1.76
CA LEU A 121 2.03 -2.47 -2.37
C LEU A 121 1.26 -1.64 -1.34
N ARG A 122 1.01 -2.18 -0.15
CA ARG A 122 0.34 -1.43 0.93
C ARG A 122 1.11 -0.16 1.30
N SER A 123 2.41 -0.27 1.55
CA SER A 123 3.23 0.90 1.89
C SER A 123 3.21 1.96 0.78
N SER A 124 3.14 1.53 -0.48
CA SER A 124 2.99 2.45 -1.61
C SER A 124 1.61 3.11 -1.63
N PHE A 125 0.53 2.40 -1.29
CA PHE A 125 -0.80 2.99 -1.14
C PHE A 125 -0.87 3.99 0.01
N ASP A 126 -0.34 3.64 1.18
CA ASP A 126 -0.28 4.53 2.34
C ASP A 126 0.46 5.83 1.96
N LYS A 127 1.62 5.71 1.28
CA LYS A 127 2.37 6.89 0.80
C LYS A 127 1.59 7.76 -0.18
N LEU A 128 0.84 7.17 -1.10
CA LEU A 128 0.00 7.92 -2.05
C LEU A 128 -1.14 8.66 -1.34
N LEU A 129 -1.75 8.02 -0.33
CA LEU A 129 -2.77 8.65 0.50
C LEU A 129 -2.22 9.87 1.23
N ASP A 130 -1.05 9.72 1.87
CA ASP A 130 -0.37 10.82 2.55
C ASP A 130 -0.06 11.99 1.60
N ASP A 131 0.45 11.68 0.40
CA ASP A 131 0.80 12.70 -0.60
C ASP A 131 -0.44 13.47 -1.10
N TRP A 132 -1.54 12.77 -1.41
CA TRP A 132 -2.76 13.41 -1.90
C TRP A 132 -3.50 14.19 -0.81
N GLU A 133 -3.45 13.73 0.45
CA GLU A 133 -3.96 14.50 1.58
C GLU A 133 -3.14 15.77 1.81
N ALA A 134 -1.80 15.68 1.73
CA ALA A 134 -0.93 16.84 1.88
C ALA A 134 -1.11 17.87 0.74
N GLU A 135 -1.35 17.43 -0.48
CA GLU A 135 -1.66 18.31 -1.62
C GLU A 135 -3.00 19.03 -1.43
N SER A 136 -4.00 18.38 -0.82
CA SER A 136 -5.30 18.98 -0.55
C SER A 136 -5.27 20.09 0.51
N LEU A 137 -4.20 20.16 1.31
CA LEU A 137 -4.05 21.10 2.43
C LEU A 137 -3.23 22.37 2.09
N LYS A 138 -2.68 22.48 0.88
CA LYS A 138 -1.93 23.66 0.43
C LYS A 138 -2.93 24.73 -0.03
N TRP A 139 -3.14 25.76 0.79
CA TRP A 139 -3.92 26.96 0.50
C TRP A 139 -3.05 28.09 -0.05
#